data_AF-A0A090ADT1-F1
#
_entry.id   AF-A0A090ADT1-F1
#
_cell.length_a   1.000
_cell.length_b   1.000
_cell.length_c   1.000
_cell.angle_alpha   90.00
_cell.angle_beta   90.00
_cell.angle_gamma   90.00
#
_symmetry.space_group_name_H-M   'P 1'
#
loop_
_entity.id
_entity.type
_entity.pdbx_description
1 polymer ?
#
loop_
_entity_poly.entity_id
_entity_poly.type
_entity_poly.pdbx_seq_one_letter_code
_entity_poly.pdbx_strand_id
1 'polypeptide(L)'
;MSFDELSKEQQVMVTMRKVLTTIIREITPQPGEKYPLSEQTVEDVRLCLTLITARERELAEAHGITNLARPYYTDEVPTTQTVPFDQIQRPKKEH
;
A
#
# COMPACT_ATOMS: atom_id res chain seq x y z
N MET A 1 4.96 1.01 12.77
CA MET A 1 3.88 0.18 13.33
C MET A 1 4.42 -1.22 13.49
N SER A 2 4.44 -1.73 14.71
CA SER A 2 4.76 -3.14 14.98
C SER A 2 3.62 -4.03 14.47
N PHE A 3 3.90 -5.27 14.11
CA PHE A 3 2.88 -6.22 13.64
C PHE A 3 1.78 -6.44 14.70
N ASP A 4 2.16 -6.45 15.98
CA ASP A 4 1.23 -6.66 17.09
C ASP A 4 0.28 -5.48 17.34
N GLU A 5 0.59 -4.29 16.79
CA GLU A 5 -0.26 -3.09 16.87
C GLU A 5 -1.34 -3.07 15.78
N LEU A 6 -1.25 -3.97 14.80
CA LEU A 6 -2.21 -4.07 13.70
C LEU A 6 -3.51 -4.72 14.17
N SER A 7 -4.62 -4.35 13.53
CA SER A 7 -5.89 -5.05 13.72
C SER A 7 -5.76 -6.52 13.26
N LYS A 8 -6.62 -7.40 13.78
CA LYS A 8 -6.62 -8.82 13.37
C LYS A 8 -6.70 -9.00 11.86
N GLU A 9 -7.53 -8.19 11.20
CA GLU A 9 -7.68 -8.26 9.74
C GLU A 9 -6.41 -7.82 9.01
N GLN A 10 -5.76 -6.75 9.47
CA GLN A 10 -4.47 -6.31 8.94
C GLN A 10 -3.37 -7.36 9.14
N GLN A 11 -3.32 -8.00 10.31
CA GLN A 11 -2.38 -9.09 10.59
C GLN A 11 -2.59 -10.27 9.64
N VAL A 12 -3.84 -10.65 9.39
CA VAL A 12 -4.20 -11.71 8.43
C VAL A 12 -3.74 -11.33 7.01
N MET A 13 -4.06 -10.11 6.53
CA MET A 13 -3.64 -9.66 5.20
C MET A 13 -2.11 -9.67 5.01
N VAL A 14 -1.38 -9.12 6.00
CA VAL A 14 0.09 -9.10 5.99
C VAL A 14 0.65 -10.52 5.98
N THR A 15 0.08 -11.43 6.77
CA THR A 15 0.51 -12.83 6.84
C THR A 15 0.26 -13.54 5.52
N MET A 16 -0.95 -13.40 4.95
CA MET A 16 -1.32 -14.00 3.65
C MET A 16 -0.38 -13.54 2.54
N ARG A 17 -0.13 -12.23 2.42
CA ARG A 17 0.81 -11.67 1.43
C ARG A 17 2.22 -12.23 1.61
N LYS A 18 2.73 -12.28 2.85
CA LYS A 18 4.08 -12.81 3.15
C LYS A 18 4.20 -14.28 2.78
N VAL A 19 3.24 -15.11 3.18
CA VAL A 19 3.25 -16.55 2.90
C VAL A 19 3.20 -16.81 1.41
N LEU A 20 2.25 -16.20 0.68
CA LEU A 20 2.15 -16.36 -0.77
C LEU A 20 3.41 -15.91 -1.51
N THR A 21 3.99 -14.76 -1.12
CA THR A 21 5.23 -14.27 -1.73
C THR A 21 6.42 -15.20 -1.46
N THR A 22 6.47 -15.81 -0.27
CA THR A 22 7.51 -16.78 0.09
C THR A 22 7.39 -18.03 -0.76
N ILE A 23 6.18 -18.58 -0.88
CA ILE A 23 5.91 -19.73 -1.75
C ILE A 23 6.30 -19.41 -3.20
N ILE A 24 5.90 -18.25 -3.74
CA ILE A 24 6.27 -17.84 -5.10
C ILE A 24 7.79 -17.82 -5.27
N ARG A 25 8.53 -17.28 -4.30
CA ARG A 25 10.01 -17.26 -4.36
C ARG A 25 10.60 -18.66 -4.36
N GLU A 26 10.08 -19.57 -3.55
CA GLU A 26 10.56 -20.96 -3.47
C GLU A 26 10.29 -21.76 -4.75
N ILE A 27 9.17 -21.49 -5.43
CA ILE A 27 8.79 -22.19 -6.66
C ILE A 27 9.28 -21.47 -7.92
N THR A 28 9.93 -20.31 -7.80
CA THR A 28 10.46 -19.58 -8.95
C THR A 28 11.65 -20.36 -9.53
N PRO A 29 11.53 -20.92 -10.74
CA PRO A 29 12.56 -21.75 -11.35
C PRO A 29 13.78 -20.90 -11.74
N GLN A 30 14.94 -21.54 -11.84
CA GLN A 30 16.11 -20.90 -12.42
C GLN A 30 15.90 -20.68 -13.93
N PRO A 31 16.66 -19.75 -14.56
CA PRO A 31 16.58 -19.56 -16.00
C PRO A 31 16.79 -20.88 -16.76
N GLY A 32 15.81 -21.27 -17.58
CA GLY A 32 15.84 -22.52 -18.36
C GLY A 32 15.10 -23.70 -17.72
N GLU A 33 14.67 -23.59 -16.46
CA GLU A 33 13.80 -24.57 -15.81
C GLU A 33 12.31 -24.26 -16.05
N LYS A 34 11.48 -25.31 -16.07
CA LYS A 34 10.03 -25.17 -16.27
C LYS A 34 9.36 -24.72 -14.96
N TYR A 35 8.47 -23.73 -15.05
CA TYR A 35 7.65 -23.30 -13.91
C TYR A 35 6.72 -24.44 -13.45
N PRO A 36 6.62 -24.72 -12.13
CA PRO A 36 5.88 -25.88 -11.64
C PRO A 36 4.36 -25.72 -11.66
N LEU A 37 3.84 -24.48 -11.70
CA LEU A 37 2.41 -24.23 -11.79
C LEU A 37 1.95 -23.99 -13.23
N SER A 38 0.66 -24.21 -13.47
CA SER A 38 0.03 -23.83 -14.74
C SER A 38 -0.07 -22.31 -14.88
N GLU A 39 -0.17 -21.80 -16.12
CA GLU A 39 -0.37 -20.38 -16.38
C GLU A 39 -1.63 -19.84 -15.68
N GLN A 40 -2.74 -20.60 -15.73
CA GLN A 40 -3.98 -20.23 -15.05
C GLN A 40 -3.77 -20.05 -13.54
N THR A 41 -3.07 -20.98 -12.89
CA THR A 41 -2.78 -20.89 -11.46
C THR A 41 -1.93 -19.66 -11.13
N VAL A 42 -1.00 -19.29 -12.02
CA VAL A 42 -0.20 -18.07 -11.85
C VAL A 42 -1.08 -16.83 -11.93
N GLU A 43 -2.03 -16.78 -12.88
CA GLU A 43 -2.99 -15.67 -12.96
C GLU A 43 -3.88 -15.58 -11.71
N ASP A 44 -4.39 -16.71 -11.22
CA ASP A 44 -5.22 -16.76 -10.02
C ASP A 44 -4.45 -16.22 -8.80
N VAL A 45 -3.16 -16.55 -8.68
CA VAL A 45 -2.28 -16.03 -7.62
C VAL A 45 -2.05 -14.53 -7.75
N ARG A 46 -1.86 -14.00 -8.97
CA ARG A 46 -1.73 -12.55 -9.21
C ARG A 46 -3.01 -11.81 -8.85
N LEU A 47 -4.16 -12.35 -9.22
CA LEU A 47 -5.47 -11.80 -8.86
C LEU A 47 -5.64 -11.78 -7.33
N CYS A 48 -5.30 -12.88 -6.66
CA CYS A 48 -5.36 -12.97 -5.20
C CYS A 48 -4.47 -11.90 -4.52
N LEU A 49 -3.22 -11.73 -4.96
CA LEU A 49 -2.33 -10.68 -4.44
C LEU A 49 -2.87 -9.27 -4.70
N THR A 50 -3.54 -9.05 -5.83
CA THR A 50 -4.22 -7.78 -6.16
C THR A 50 -5.34 -7.49 -5.17
N LEU A 51 -6.18 -8.49 -4.87
CA LEU A 51 -7.27 -8.37 -3.88
C LEU A 51 -6.74 -8.11 -2.47
N ILE A 52 -5.68 -8.81 -2.05
CA ILE A 52 -5.02 -8.56 -0.75
C ILE A 52 -4.54 -7.12 -0.68
N THR A 53 -3.88 -6.63 -1.73
CA THR A 53 -3.36 -5.25 -1.77
C THR A 53 -4.47 -4.22 -1.72
N ALA A 54 -5.57 -4.44 -2.45
CA ALA A 54 -6.74 -3.56 -2.38
C ALA A 54 -7.33 -3.51 -0.97
N ARG A 55 -7.43 -4.66 -0.30
CA ARG A 55 -7.96 -4.74 1.07
C ARG A 55 -7.02 -4.10 2.10
N GLU A 56 -5.71 -4.33 1.99
CA GLU A 56 -4.71 -3.65 2.82
C GLU A 56 -4.83 -2.13 2.71
N ARG A 57 -5.06 -1.62 1.49
CA ARG A 57 -5.27 -0.19 1.25
C ARG A 57 -6.56 0.33 1.90
N GLU A 58 -7.69 -0.35 1.73
CA GLU A 58 -8.96 0.02 2.37
C GLU A 58 -8.82 0.07 3.90
N LEU A 59 -8.13 -0.90 4.48
CA LEU A 59 -7.86 -0.94 5.92
C LEU A 59 -6.95 0.22 6.35
N ALA A 60 -5.94 0.57 5.57
CA ALA A 60 -5.07 1.71 5.86
C ALA A 60 -5.85 3.04 5.82
N GLU A 61 -6.64 3.25 4.76
CA GLU A 61 -7.48 4.44 4.60
C GLU A 61 -8.48 4.58 5.76
N ALA A 62 -9.10 3.48 6.20
CA ALA A 62 -10.02 3.47 7.35
C ALA A 62 -9.34 3.87 8.68
N HIS A 63 -8.04 3.63 8.83
CA HIS A 63 -7.27 4.03 10.01
C HIS A 63 -6.65 5.44 9.85
N GLY A 64 -7.03 6.19 8.81
CA GLY A 64 -6.47 7.51 8.51
C GLY A 64 -5.04 7.46 7.98
N ILE A 65 -4.51 6.27 7.70
CA ILE A 65 -3.22 6.07 7.04
C ILE A 65 -3.45 6.26 5.54
N THR A 66 -3.59 7.51 5.12
CA THR A 66 -3.48 7.85 3.70
C THR A 66 -2.02 7.67 3.30
N ASN A 67 -1.79 6.88 2.26
CA ASN A 67 -0.46 6.54 1.77
C ASN A 67 0.19 7.79 1.15
N LEU A 68 0.65 8.71 1.99
CA LEU A 68 1.26 10.01 1.63
C LEU A 68 2.68 9.86 1.06
N ALA A 69 3.26 8.66 1.13
CA ALA A 69 4.59 8.37 0.63
C ALA A 69 4.55 7.83 -0.81
N ARG A 70 3.74 8.44 -1.69
CA ARG A 70 3.92 8.21 -3.12
C ARG A 70 5.29 8.83 -3.49
N PRO A 71 6.26 8.04 -4.00
CA PRO A 71 7.52 8.60 -4.44
C PRO A 71 7.23 9.68 -5.48
N TYR A 72 7.70 10.89 -5.22
CA TYR A 72 7.68 11.99 -6.17
C TYR A 72 9.04 12.06 -6.86
N TYR A 73 9.04 12.47 -8.12
CA TYR A 73 10.31 12.82 -8.77
C TYR A 73 10.84 14.11 -8.14
N THR A 74 12.16 14.24 -8.01
CA THR A 74 12.79 15.47 -7.47
C THR A 74 12.42 16.73 -8.25
N ASP A 75 12.04 16.56 -9.52
CA ASP A 75 11.69 17.64 -10.44
C ASP A 75 10.16 17.88 -10.50
N GLU A 76 9.38 17.13 -9.73
CA GLU A 76 7.92 17.23 -9.71
C GLU A 76 7.48 18.44 -8.89
N VAL A 77 6.66 19.31 -9.48
CA VAL A 77 6.16 20.52 -8.81
C VAL A 77 5.13 20.12 -7.76
N PRO A 78 5.31 20.42 -6.47
CA PRO A 78 4.35 20.07 -5.43
C PRO A 78 2.98 20.72 -5.71
N THR A 79 1.92 19.92 -5.69
CA THR A 79 0.52 20.38 -5.89
C THR A 79 -0.07 21.06 -4.65
N THR A 80 0.66 21.05 -3.52
CA THR A 80 0.19 21.60 -2.25
C THR A 80 0.66 23.03 -2.07
N GLN A 81 -0.27 23.99 -2.08
CA GLN A 81 0.00 25.36 -1.64
C GLN A 81 0.02 25.40 -0.11
N THR A 82 1.21 25.44 0.48
CA THR A 82 1.37 25.73 1.91
C THR A 82 1.22 27.23 2.13
N VAL A 83 0.11 27.66 2.74
CA VAL A 83 -0.08 29.05 3.18
C VAL A 83 0.57 29.26 4.55
N PRO A 84 1.46 30.25 4.70
CA PRO A 84 2.00 30.62 6.02
C PRO A 84 0.88 31.10 6.94
N PHE A 85 0.82 30.55 8.16
CA PHE A 85 -0.21 30.91 9.15
C PHE A 85 -0.19 32.40 9.52
N ASP A 86 0.96 33.07 9.37
CA ASP A 86 1.13 34.51 9.63
C ASP A 86 0.30 35.41 8.70
N GLN A 87 -0.18 34.88 7.57
CA GLN A 87 -1.00 35.63 6.60
C GLN A 87 -2.51 35.53 6.87
N ILE A 88 -2.93 34.69 7.81
CA ILE A 88 -4.35 34.54 8.17
C ILE A 88 -4.72 35.65 9.16
N GLN A 89 -5.00 36.84 8.65
CA GLN A 89 -5.53 37.93 9.48
C GLN A 89 -6.98 37.63 9.85
N ARG A 90 -7.29 37.68 11.15
CA ARG A 90 -8.66 37.51 11.66
C ARG A 90 -9.53 38.67 11.14
N PRO A 91 -10.72 38.41 10.57
CA PRO A 91 -11.59 39.48 10.11
C PRO A 91 -12.00 40.36 11.30
N LYS A 92 -11.77 41.67 11.16
CA LYS A 92 -12.13 42.68 12.16
C LYS A 92 -13.66 42.76 12.23
N LYS A 93 -14.23 42.54 13.43
CA LYS A 93 -15.66 42.72 13.68
C LYS A 93 -16.01 44.21 13.50
N GLU A 94 -16.81 44.53 12.49
CA GLU A 94 -17.45 45.85 12.37
C GLU A 94 -18.63 45.95 13.36
N HIS A 95 -18.75 47.12 14.00
CA HIS A 95 -19.83 47.52 14.91
C HIS A 95 -20.95 48.19 14.12
#